data_AF-A0A9E6EXW8-F1
#
_entry.id   AF-A0A9E6EXW8-F1
#
_cell.length_a   1.000
_cell.length_b   1.000
_cell.length_c   1.000
_cell.angle_alpha   90.00
_cell.angle_beta   90.00
_cell.angle_gamma   90.00
#
_symmetry.space_group_name_H-M   'P 1'
#
loop_
_entity.id
_entity.type
_entity.pdbx_description
1 polymer ?
#
loop_
_entity_poly.entity_id
_entity_poly.type
_entity_poly.pdbx_seq_one_letter_code
_entity_poly.pdbx_strand_id
1 'polypeptide(L)'
;FLRKGVDVVLELAKHFPEYTFKIIGMNESFKSSLTIPENVICYSFLESEQYKKLLSETEFYLQLSIYEGFPNALCEAMLSGCIPIGSLVAAIPNIISDTGFVINKKDLTEIFSTIKKITSLDEFRKNELANNARQRIIDNYDLSKREQSFLKLISGIL
;
A
#
# COMPACT_ATOMS: atom_id res chain seq x y z
N PHE A 1 11.07 2.91 9.27
CA PHE A 1 10.84 1.91 8.21
C PHE A 1 10.32 0.58 8.74
N LEU A 2 10.86 0.03 9.84
CA LEU A 2 10.29 -1.19 10.47
C LEU A 2 8.81 -1.04 10.86
N ARG A 3 8.41 0.14 11.38
CA ARG A 3 6.98 0.47 11.61
C ARG A 3 6.11 0.32 10.35
N LYS A 4 6.68 0.48 9.15
CA LYS A 4 5.98 0.41 7.85
C LYS A 4 6.03 -1.00 7.23
N GLY A 5 6.68 -1.97 7.88
CA GLY A 5 6.76 -3.36 7.41
C GLY A 5 7.84 -3.62 6.34
N VAL A 6 8.87 -2.77 6.27
CA VAL A 6 9.95 -2.93 5.29
C VAL A 6 10.69 -4.27 5.47
N ASP A 7 10.86 -4.72 6.70
CA ASP A 7 11.35 -6.06 7.04
C ASP A 7 10.57 -7.17 6.33
N VAL A 8 9.24 -7.13 6.38
CA VAL A 8 8.37 -8.11 5.70
C VAL A 8 8.51 -8.01 4.18
N VAL A 9 8.63 -6.80 3.64
CA VAL A 9 8.85 -6.60 2.19
C VAL A 9 10.17 -7.21 1.75
N LEU A 10 11.23 -7.11 2.54
CA LEU A 10 12.53 -7.72 2.22
C LEU A 10 12.47 -9.25 2.29
N GLU A 11 11.75 -9.82 3.26
CA GLU A 11 11.51 -11.28 3.31
C GLU A 11 10.68 -11.77 2.12
N LEU A 12 9.68 -10.99 1.70
CA LEU A 12 8.92 -11.25 0.47
C LEU A 12 9.82 -11.22 -0.76
N ALA A 13 10.69 -10.23 -0.87
CA ALA A 13 11.61 -10.12 -2.00
C ALA A 13 12.57 -11.30 -2.11
N LYS A 14 13.07 -11.81 -0.98
CA LYS A 14 13.88 -13.04 -0.94
C LYS A 14 13.08 -14.28 -1.38
N HIS A 15 11.81 -14.36 -0.97
CA HIS A 15 10.96 -15.52 -1.26
C HIS A 15 10.45 -15.54 -2.71
N PHE A 16 10.25 -14.35 -3.31
CA PHE A 16 9.72 -14.18 -4.67
C PHE A 16 10.71 -13.43 -5.57
N PRO A 17 11.83 -14.06 -5.97
CA PRO A 17 12.85 -13.43 -6.80
C PRO A 17 12.37 -13.04 -8.21
N GLU A 18 11.25 -13.61 -8.67
CA GLU A 18 10.62 -13.30 -9.95
C GLU A 18 9.91 -11.94 -9.98
N TYR A 19 9.60 -11.36 -8.82
CA TYR A 19 8.96 -10.06 -8.72
C TYR A 19 9.97 -8.96 -8.41
N THR A 20 9.72 -7.77 -8.95
CA THR A 20 10.46 -6.55 -8.60
C THR A 20 9.74 -5.81 -7.48
N PHE A 21 10.46 -5.53 -6.40
CA PHE A 21 9.95 -4.75 -5.26
C PHE A 21 10.53 -3.34 -5.31
N LYS A 22 9.70 -2.34 -5.04
CA LYS A 22 10.10 -0.93 -5.04
C LYS A 22 9.83 -0.34 -3.66
N ILE A 23 10.85 0.23 -3.03
CA ILE A 23 10.74 0.90 -1.72
C ILE A 23 11.07 2.38 -1.91
N ILE A 24 10.11 3.25 -1.60
CA ILE A 24 10.24 4.71 -1.78
C ILE A 24 10.50 5.37 -0.43
N GLY A 25 11.35 6.40 -0.44
CA GLY A 25 11.68 7.20 0.74
C GLY A 25 12.73 6.54 1.64
N MET A 26 13.44 5.53 1.16
CA MET A 26 14.53 4.92 1.92
C MET A 26 15.79 5.79 1.81
N ASN A 27 16.34 6.20 2.96
CA ASN A 27 17.59 6.95 2.99
C ASN A 27 18.80 6.01 3.03
N GLU A 28 19.97 6.52 2.63
CA GLU A 28 21.20 5.71 2.51
C GLU A 28 21.68 5.15 3.86
N SER A 29 21.48 5.87 4.96
CA SER A 29 21.86 5.39 6.30
C SER A 29 21.02 4.21 6.77
N PHE A 30 19.73 4.16 6.44
CA PHE A 30 18.88 3.01 6.74
C PHE A 30 19.16 1.87 5.77
N LYS A 31 19.36 2.16 4.48
CA LYS A 31 19.71 1.16 3.46
C LYS A 31 20.99 0.40 3.80
N SER A 32 22.04 1.09 4.23
CA SER A 32 23.33 0.47 4.60
C SER A 32 23.25 -0.44 5.83
N SER A 33 22.20 -0.29 6.65
CA SER A 33 21.97 -1.16 7.82
C SER A 33 21.23 -2.47 7.49
N LEU A 34 20.88 -2.69 6.21
CA LEU A 34 20.06 -3.81 5.77
C LEU A 34 20.72 -4.57 4.62
N THR A 35 20.47 -5.88 4.57
CA THR A 35 20.74 -6.68 3.38
C THR A 35 19.58 -6.53 2.40
N ILE A 36 19.83 -5.84 1.29
CA ILE A 36 18.82 -5.59 0.24
C ILE A 36 18.96 -6.66 -0.85
N PRO A 37 17.91 -7.47 -1.11
CA PRO A 37 17.89 -8.41 -2.23
C PRO A 37 18.03 -7.71 -3.60
N GLU A 38 18.58 -8.39 -4.60
CA GLU A 38 18.84 -7.81 -5.93
C GLU A 38 17.57 -7.36 -6.67
N ASN A 39 16.43 -7.98 -6.38
CA ASN A 39 15.13 -7.63 -6.95
C ASN A 39 14.42 -6.48 -6.20
N VAL A 40 15.11 -5.79 -5.28
CA VAL A 40 14.59 -4.62 -4.56
C VAL A 40 15.25 -3.34 -5.07
N ILE A 41 14.42 -2.45 -5.61
CA ILE A 41 14.83 -1.12 -6.05
C ILE A 41 14.47 -0.10 -4.96
N CYS A 42 15.48 0.62 -4.49
CA CYS A 42 15.34 1.60 -3.43
C CYS A 42 15.39 3.01 -4.01
N TYR A 43 14.32 3.77 -3.82
CA TYR A 43 14.27 5.18 -4.16
C TYR A 43 14.41 6.02 -2.90
N SER A 44 15.13 7.13 -3.03
CA SER A 44 15.07 8.24 -2.07
C SER A 44 13.67 8.88 -2.09
N PHE A 45 13.55 10.09 -1.54
CA PHE A 45 12.38 10.90 -1.80
C PHE A 45 12.23 11.13 -3.33
N LEU A 46 10.99 11.04 -3.81
CA LEU A 46 10.61 11.29 -5.20
C LEU A 46 9.71 12.51 -5.27
N GLU A 47 9.90 13.34 -6.29
CA GLU A 47 9.00 14.44 -6.57
C GLU A 47 7.62 13.93 -7.00
N SER A 48 6.59 14.76 -6.82
CA SER A 48 5.17 14.37 -6.98
C SER A 48 4.87 13.67 -8.32
N GLU A 49 5.38 14.18 -9.44
CA GLU A 49 5.14 13.60 -10.76
C GLU A 49 5.85 12.25 -10.95
N GLN A 50 7.08 12.12 -10.44
CA GLN A 50 7.82 10.86 -10.48
C GLN A 50 7.15 9.80 -9.61
N TYR A 51 6.68 10.20 -8.44
CA TYR A 51 5.95 9.34 -7.51
C TYR A 51 4.64 8.82 -8.13
N LYS A 52 3.81 9.70 -8.70
CA LYS A 52 2.57 9.31 -9.39
C LYS A 52 2.84 8.36 -10.56
N LYS A 53 3.83 8.69 -11.40
CA LYS A 53 4.23 7.83 -12.53
C LYS A 53 4.62 6.44 -12.03
N LEU A 54 5.48 6.38 -11.01
CA LEU A 54 5.93 5.11 -10.45
C LEU A 54 4.77 4.27 -9.91
N LEU A 55 3.80 4.88 -9.23
CA LEU A 55 2.59 4.19 -8.77
C LEU A 55 1.74 3.69 -9.93
N SER A 56 1.53 4.50 -10.98
CA SER A 56 0.75 4.09 -12.16
C SER A 56 1.36 2.92 -12.94
N GLU A 57 2.68 2.71 -12.81
CA GLU A 57 3.41 1.60 -13.40
C GLU A 57 3.59 0.41 -12.43
N THR A 58 2.88 0.41 -11.29
CA THR A 58 2.99 -0.60 -10.24
C THR A 58 1.64 -1.31 -10.04
N GLU A 59 1.66 -2.64 -10.14
CA GLU A 59 0.46 -3.49 -10.07
C GLU A 59 -0.10 -3.62 -8.64
N PHE A 60 0.78 -3.88 -7.65
CA PHE A 60 0.39 -4.08 -6.26
C PHE A 60 1.05 -3.05 -5.33
N TYR A 61 0.30 -2.61 -4.31
CA TYR A 61 0.83 -1.73 -3.26
C TYR A 61 0.77 -2.40 -1.89
N LEU A 62 1.90 -2.43 -1.19
CA LEU A 62 2.04 -3.07 0.12
C LEU A 62 2.00 -2.04 1.25
N GLN A 63 0.90 -2.02 2.03
CA GLN A 63 0.76 -1.22 3.26
C GLN A 63 0.87 -2.11 4.50
N LEU A 64 2.06 -2.67 4.73
CA LEU A 64 2.33 -3.62 5.81
C LEU A 64 2.75 -2.91 7.11
N SER A 65 2.08 -1.82 7.49
CA SER A 65 2.42 -1.06 8.71
C SER A 65 2.02 -1.76 10.00
N ILE A 66 2.75 -1.53 11.10
CA ILE A 66 2.38 -1.99 12.46
C ILE A 66 1.45 -0.96 13.11
N TYR A 67 1.59 0.32 12.75
CA TYR A 67 0.77 1.41 13.25
C TYR A 67 0.71 2.55 12.24
N GLU A 68 -0.48 3.11 12.03
CA GLU A 68 -0.74 4.30 11.20
C GLU A 68 -1.78 5.19 11.85
N GLY A 69 -1.71 6.50 11.56
CA GLY A 69 -2.87 7.39 11.73
C GLY A 69 -3.85 7.15 10.59
N PHE A 70 -3.66 7.88 9.50
CA PHE A 70 -4.36 7.64 8.24
C PHE A 70 -3.34 7.39 7.12
N PRO A 71 -3.39 6.24 6.41
CA PRO A 71 -2.39 5.87 5.41
C PRO A 71 -2.66 6.58 4.07
N ASN A 72 -2.26 7.85 3.93
CA ASN A 72 -2.43 8.59 2.67
C ASN A 72 -1.81 7.87 1.46
N ALA A 73 -0.62 7.28 1.63
CA ALA A 73 0.08 6.57 0.57
C ALA A 73 -0.71 5.35 0.04
N LEU A 74 -1.52 4.70 0.88
CA LEU A 74 -2.44 3.66 0.46
C LEU A 74 -3.53 4.23 -0.45
N CYS A 75 -4.13 5.37 -0.08
CA CYS A 75 -5.14 6.04 -0.91
C CYS A 75 -4.55 6.51 -2.25
N GLU A 76 -3.35 7.08 -2.25
CA GLU A 76 -2.63 7.53 -3.46
C GLU A 76 -2.33 6.36 -4.41
N ALA A 77 -1.91 5.21 -3.86
CA ALA A 77 -1.66 4.01 -4.64
C ALA A 77 -2.94 3.43 -5.24
N MET A 78 -4.01 3.32 -4.44
CA MET A 78 -5.32 2.88 -4.92
C MET A 78 -5.87 3.83 -6.00
N LEU A 79 -5.73 5.15 -5.83
CA LEU A 79 -6.09 6.12 -6.86
C LEU A 79 -5.27 5.92 -8.14
N SER A 80 -4.00 5.57 -8.02
CA SER A 80 -3.11 5.28 -9.15
C SER A 80 -3.39 3.95 -9.85
N GLY A 81 -4.35 3.15 -9.35
CA GLY A 81 -4.72 1.86 -9.93
C GLY A 81 -3.94 0.67 -9.35
N CYS A 82 -3.19 0.85 -8.26
CA CYS A 82 -2.55 -0.27 -7.59
C CYS A 82 -3.59 -1.11 -6.83
N ILE A 83 -3.45 -2.43 -6.88
CA ILE A 83 -4.22 -3.36 -6.04
C ILE A 83 -3.63 -3.31 -4.62
N PRO A 84 -4.41 -2.90 -3.59
CA PRO A 84 -3.87 -2.72 -2.26
C PRO A 84 -3.78 -4.04 -1.49
N ILE A 85 -2.64 -4.25 -0.84
CA ILE A 85 -2.41 -5.34 0.11
C ILE A 85 -1.96 -4.70 1.43
N GLY A 86 -2.85 -4.72 2.41
CA GLY A 86 -2.68 -4.05 3.68
C GLY A 86 -2.56 -5.00 4.85
N SER A 87 -2.18 -4.46 6.00
CA SER A 87 -2.20 -5.17 7.27
C SER A 87 -3.47 -4.89 8.06
N LEU A 88 -3.86 -5.82 8.94
CA LEU A 88 -5.03 -5.69 9.82
C LEU A 88 -4.78 -4.70 10.99
N VAL A 89 -4.44 -3.44 10.69
CA VAL A 89 -4.20 -2.40 11.69
C VAL A 89 -4.80 -1.04 11.28
N ALA A 90 -5.19 -0.23 12.27
CA ALA A 90 -5.69 1.13 12.08
C ALA A 90 -6.82 1.21 11.03
N ALA A 91 -6.82 2.23 10.18
CA ALA A 91 -7.81 2.43 9.12
C ALA A 91 -7.56 1.59 7.86
N ILE A 92 -6.46 0.82 7.77
CA ILE A 92 -6.07 0.10 6.55
C ILE A 92 -7.17 -0.87 6.08
N PRO A 93 -7.75 -1.73 6.94
CA PRO A 93 -8.81 -2.65 6.53
C PRO A 93 -10.06 -1.93 6.03
N ASN A 94 -10.39 -0.79 6.62
CA ASN A 94 -11.56 0.00 6.22
C ASN A 94 -11.32 0.71 4.88
N ILE A 95 -10.09 1.17 4.61
CA ILE A 95 -9.74 1.81 3.35
C ILE A 95 -9.75 0.77 2.22
N ILE A 96 -9.19 -0.42 2.45
CA ILE A 96 -9.15 -1.52 1.47
C ILE A 96 -10.53 -2.15 1.26
N SER A 97 -11.24 -2.49 2.34
CA SER A 97 -12.52 -3.22 2.29
C SER A 97 -12.42 -4.48 1.42
N ASP A 98 -13.20 -4.53 0.36
CA ASP A 98 -13.42 -5.61 -0.59
C ASP A 98 -12.67 -5.38 -1.92
N THR A 99 -11.89 -4.31 -2.03
CA THR A 99 -11.19 -3.93 -3.27
C THR A 99 -9.72 -4.33 -3.28
N GLY A 100 -9.29 -5.13 -2.30
CA GLY A 100 -7.95 -5.68 -2.20
C GLY A 100 -7.86 -6.67 -1.05
N PHE A 101 -6.69 -6.77 -0.45
CA PHE A 101 -6.38 -7.85 0.50
C PHE A 101 -5.88 -7.31 1.82
N VAL A 102 -6.32 -7.93 2.91
CA VAL A 102 -5.88 -7.62 4.27
C VAL A 102 -5.21 -8.84 4.86
N ILE A 103 -3.94 -8.69 5.23
CA ILE A 103 -3.08 -9.72 5.77
C ILE A 103 -2.95 -9.55 7.28
N ASN A 104 -3.07 -10.66 8.01
CA ASN A 104 -2.78 -10.70 9.43
C ASN A 104 -1.27 -10.90 9.64
N LYS A 105 -0.62 -10.04 10.42
CA LYS A 105 0.86 -9.98 10.55
C LYS A 105 1.46 -11.07 11.43
N LYS A 106 0.78 -12.20 11.63
CA LYS A 106 1.15 -13.18 12.66
C LYS A 106 2.15 -14.23 12.18
N ASP A 107 2.22 -14.53 10.88
CA ASP A 107 3.08 -15.59 10.32
C ASP A 107 3.52 -15.30 8.87
N LEU A 108 4.84 -15.22 8.62
CA LEU A 108 5.41 -15.05 7.27
C LEU A 108 4.97 -16.14 6.28
N THR A 109 4.75 -17.38 6.74
CA THR A 109 4.29 -18.49 5.88
C THR A 109 2.90 -18.20 5.32
N GLU A 110 2.00 -17.70 6.16
CA GLU A 110 0.66 -17.29 5.74
C GLU A 110 0.74 -16.11 4.76
N ILE A 111 1.62 -15.15 5.03
CA ILE A 111 1.86 -14.00 4.13
C ILE A 111 2.32 -14.50 2.75
N PHE A 112 3.33 -15.36 2.68
CA PHE A 112 3.82 -15.92 1.42
C PHE A 112 2.71 -16.66 0.65
N SER A 113 1.96 -17.51 1.35
CA SER A 113 0.84 -18.23 0.72
C SER A 113 -0.24 -17.28 0.18
N THR A 114 -0.48 -16.17 0.87
CA THR A 114 -1.47 -15.16 0.50
C THR A 114 -1.01 -14.35 -0.70
N ILE A 115 0.24 -13.85 -0.68
CA ILE A 115 0.84 -13.13 -1.81
C ILE A 115 0.84 -14.01 -3.06
N LYS A 116 1.28 -15.26 -2.95
CA LYS A 116 1.27 -16.21 -4.08
C LYS A 116 -0.12 -16.40 -4.68
N LYS A 117 -1.17 -16.51 -3.86
CA LYS A 117 -2.56 -16.61 -4.35
C LYS A 117 -2.97 -15.33 -5.08
N ILE A 118 -2.71 -14.17 -4.49
CA ILE A 118 -3.10 -12.86 -5.04
C ILE A 118 -2.40 -12.59 -6.38
N THR A 119 -1.10 -12.86 -6.46
CA THR A 119 -0.34 -12.61 -7.70
C THR A 119 -0.66 -13.61 -8.80
N SER A 120 -1.21 -14.78 -8.45
CA SER A 120 -1.66 -15.81 -9.40
C SER A 120 -3.07 -15.57 -9.99
N LEU A 121 -3.76 -14.51 -9.57
CA LEU A 121 -5.04 -14.14 -10.16
C LEU A 121 -4.88 -13.83 -11.65
N ASP A 122 -5.93 -14.10 -12.43
CA ASP A 122 -5.94 -13.74 -13.84
C ASP A 122 -6.04 -12.21 -14.03
N GLU A 123 -5.61 -11.74 -15.21
CA GLU A 123 -5.58 -10.32 -15.53
C GLU A 123 -6.95 -9.65 -15.49
N PHE A 124 -8.03 -10.37 -15.79
CA PHE A 124 -9.37 -9.80 -15.70
C PHE A 124 -9.71 -9.47 -14.24
N ARG A 125 -9.46 -10.40 -13.31
CA ARG A 125 -9.66 -10.18 -11.87
C ARG A 125 -8.77 -9.08 -11.31
N LYS A 126 -7.51 -9.02 -11.72
CA LYS A 126 -6.60 -7.94 -11.30
C LYS A 126 -7.10 -6.56 -11.75
N ASN A 127 -7.53 -6.45 -13.01
CA ASN A 127 -8.08 -5.21 -13.55
C ASN A 127 -9.38 -4.79 -12.81
N GLU A 128 -10.24 -5.75 -12.48
CA GLU A 128 -11.44 -5.50 -11.67
C GLU A 128 -11.07 -4.94 -10.29
N LEU A 129 -10.12 -5.57 -9.59
CA LEU A 129 -9.64 -5.10 -8.28
C LEU A 129 -9.04 -3.70 -8.33
N ALA A 130 -8.16 -3.42 -9.30
CA ALA A 130 -7.52 -2.12 -9.49
C ALA A 130 -8.56 -1.00 -9.71
N ASN A 131 -9.54 -1.23 -10.59
CA ASN A 131 -10.59 -0.27 -10.88
C ASN A 131 -11.50 -0.03 -9.67
N ASN A 132 -11.89 -1.10 -8.97
CA ASN A 132 -12.70 -0.99 -7.76
C ASN A 132 -11.96 -0.27 -6.64
N ALA A 133 -10.66 -0.53 -6.47
CA ALA A 133 -9.82 0.15 -5.49
C ALA A 133 -9.77 1.66 -5.76
N ARG A 134 -9.55 2.06 -7.01
CA ARG A 134 -9.58 3.47 -7.42
C ARG A 134 -10.93 4.11 -7.14
N GLN A 135 -12.01 3.48 -7.61
CA GLN A 135 -13.37 4.02 -7.47
C GLN A 135 -13.76 4.19 -6.00
N ARG A 136 -13.38 3.23 -5.14
CA ARG A 136 -13.60 3.31 -3.70
C ARG A 136 -13.00 4.57 -3.08
N ILE A 137 -11.76 4.94 -3.44
CA ILE A 137 -11.12 6.13 -2.89
C ILE A 137 -11.84 7.40 -3.36
N ILE A 138 -12.20 7.48 -4.63
CA ILE A 138 -12.98 8.59 -5.20
C ILE A 138 -14.31 8.75 -4.44
N ASP A 139 -15.00 7.63 -4.16
CA ASP A 139 -16.34 7.67 -3.57
C ASP A 139 -16.32 7.92 -2.06
N ASN A 140 -15.30 7.49 -1.33
CA ASN A 140 -15.36 7.47 0.15
C ASN A 140 -14.34 8.39 0.83
N TYR A 141 -13.28 8.79 0.14
CA TYR A 141 -12.15 9.50 0.75
C TYR A 141 -11.80 10.80 0.02
N ASP A 142 -12.77 11.37 -0.69
CA ASP A 142 -12.65 12.69 -1.29
C ASP A 142 -12.43 13.77 -0.21
N LEU A 143 -11.47 14.67 -0.47
CA LEU A 143 -11.07 15.71 0.48
C LEU A 143 -12.21 16.68 0.81
N SER A 144 -13.09 16.99 -0.16
CA SER A 144 -14.21 17.89 0.06
C SER A 144 -15.23 17.29 1.04
N LYS A 145 -15.44 15.96 0.99
CA LYS A 145 -16.32 15.27 1.95
C LYS A 145 -15.79 15.37 3.37
N ARG A 146 -14.46 15.27 3.54
CA ARG A 146 -13.80 15.44 4.83
C ARG A 146 -13.97 16.87 5.35
N GLU A 147 -13.73 17.88 4.51
CA GLU A 147 -13.90 19.29 4.86
C GLU A 147 -15.35 19.59 5.29
N GLN A 148 -16.33 19.22 4.47
CA GLN A 148 -17.75 19.42 4.76
C GLN A 148 -18.18 18.75 6.07
N SER A 149 -17.74 17.51 6.31
CA SER A 149 -18.04 16.79 7.54
C SER A 149 -17.45 17.47 8.78
N PHE A 150 -16.22 17.98 8.66
CA PHE A 150 -15.54 18.69 9.73
C PHE A 150 -16.22 20.03 10.06
N LEU A 151 -16.55 20.83 9.04
CA LEU A 151 -17.27 22.09 9.20
C LEU A 151 -18.64 21.88 9.84
N LYS A 152 -19.38 20.84 9.41
CA LYS A 152 -20.68 20.48 9.99
C LYS A 152 -20.59 20.16 11.49
N LEU A 153 -19.56 19.42 11.91
CA LEU A 153 -19.33 19.11 13.32
C LEU A 153 -19.06 20.37 14.14
N ILE A 154 -18.22 21.29 13.65
CA ILE A 154 -17.94 22.56 14.34
C ILE A 154 -19.21 23.40 14.46
N SER A 155 -19.97 23.53 13.36
CA SER A 155 -21.23 24.31 13.37
C SER A 155 -22.32 23.73 14.26
N GLY A 156 -22.25 22.45 14.64
CA GLY A 156 -23.19 21.83 15.57
C GLY A 156 -22.81 22.01 17.05
N ILE A 157 -21.60 22.51 17.32
CA ILE A 157 -21.07 22.73 18.68
C ILE A 157 -21.06 24.22 19.03
N LEU A 158 -20.99 25.10 18.01
CA LEU A 158 -21.14 26.56 18.14
C LEU A 158 -22.62 26.96 18.11
#